data_AF-A0A8S9M1Z5-F1
#
_entry.id   AF-A0A8S9M1Z5-F1
#
_cell.length_a   1.000
_cell.length_b   1.000
_cell.length_c   1.000
_cell.angle_alpha   90.00
_cell.angle_beta   90.00
_cell.angle_gamma   90.00
#
_symmetry.space_group_name_H-M   'P 1'
#
loop_
_entity.id
_entity.type
_entity.pdbx_description
1 polymer ?
#
loop_
_entity_poly.entity_id
_entity_poly.type
_entity_poly.pdbx_seq_one_letter_code
_entity_poly.pdbx_strand_id
1 'polypeptide(L)'
;MDGSNCELSVMSGCFYLDHVGDVLLTRNQHGLSWKCLDSSDCVIVTERAGHAFDVMASIQNKELHSYDGIIAVGGDGFFNEVLNGYLLSRIKVPLPPSPSDSFTTVQSRGSSSVPESGDAVHESDQKEHFPLLHDSVQEVMNFRTVNGSCQGTEDPDHPFSGERPRFGLIPAGSTDAIVICTTGARDPVTSALHIILGRKIFLDAMQVVRWKTTPTSAIEPFIRYAASFAGYGFYGDVVSESEKYRWMGPKRYDYVGTKVFLKHRSYEAEVMFEEAENAKASPLTRSKTWPFRSTTRSEKILCRAKCSVCSSKAEDGNSIRASCPEKTRWCRTRGRFLSIGAAVMSNRNERAPDGLVVDAHLSDGFLHLILIKDCSRPKYLWHLTELAKKGGEPLNFEFVEYHKTRARKSLQRF
;
A
#
# COMPACT_ATOMS: atom_id res chain seq x y z
N MET A 1 -44.62 -49.52 45.00
CA MET A 1 -45.11 -49.21 43.64
C MET A 1 -44.42 -47.94 43.23
N ASP A 2 -43.53 -48.10 42.25
CA ASP A 2 -42.56 -47.14 41.76
C ASP A 2 -43.20 -45.86 41.19
N GLY A 3 -42.41 -44.79 41.22
CA GLY A 3 -42.76 -43.51 40.61
C GLY A 3 -41.64 -42.49 40.73
N SER A 4 -40.42 -42.88 40.38
CA SER A 4 -39.27 -42.00 40.16
C SER A 4 -39.59 -40.96 39.08
N ASN A 5 -39.83 -39.71 39.47
CA ASN A 5 -39.77 -38.56 38.57
C ASN A 5 -38.30 -38.30 38.23
N CYS A 6 -37.80 -39.00 37.20
CA CYS A 6 -36.58 -38.62 36.51
C CYS A 6 -36.77 -37.21 35.93
N GLU A 7 -36.01 -36.25 36.43
CA GLU A 7 -35.67 -35.04 35.66
C GLU A 7 -35.13 -35.49 34.29
N LEU A 8 -35.87 -35.19 33.23
CA LEU A 8 -35.47 -35.47 31.86
C LEU A 8 -34.20 -34.66 31.56
N SER A 9 -33.06 -35.34 31.61
CA SER A 9 -31.75 -34.83 31.21
C SER A 9 -31.82 -34.26 29.80
N VAL A 10 -31.78 -32.93 29.68
CA VAL A 10 -31.53 -32.24 28.42
C VAL A 10 -30.10 -32.56 28.02
N MET A 11 -29.92 -33.40 27.00
CA MET A 11 -28.60 -33.65 26.43
C MET A 11 -28.31 -32.55 25.40
N SER A 12 -27.40 -31.65 25.76
CA SER A 12 -26.85 -30.65 24.86
C SER A 12 -25.37 -30.92 24.58
N GLY A 13 -24.95 -30.79 23.33
CA GLY A 13 -23.55 -30.90 22.92
C GLY A 13 -23.21 -29.83 21.88
N CYS A 14 -22.00 -29.28 21.98
CA CYS A 14 -21.45 -28.40 20.95
C CYS A 14 -20.80 -29.24 19.87
N PHE A 15 -21.14 -28.98 18.62
CA PHE A 15 -20.58 -29.65 17.46
C PHE A 15 -20.12 -28.60 16.46
N TYR A 16 -19.01 -28.87 15.78
CA TYR A 16 -18.58 -28.09 14.64
C TYR A 16 -19.11 -28.77 13.37
N LEU A 17 -19.95 -28.07 12.61
CA LEU A 17 -20.47 -28.55 11.33
C LEU A 17 -19.76 -27.81 10.19
N ASP A 18 -19.23 -28.59 9.25
CA ASP A 18 -18.60 -28.04 8.05
C ASP A 18 -19.61 -27.16 7.29
N HIS A 19 -19.20 -25.94 6.95
CA HIS A 19 -20.03 -24.87 6.33
C HIS A 19 -21.12 -24.21 7.19
N VAL A 20 -21.32 -24.62 8.45
CA VAL A 20 -22.32 -24.02 9.36
C VAL A 20 -21.67 -23.40 10.61
N GLY A 21 -20.48 -23.86 10.99
CA GLY A 21 -19.74 -23.38 12.17
C GLY A 21 -20.15 -24.11 13.45
N ASP A 22 -19.88 -23.49 14.59
CA ASP A 22 -20.24 -24.04 15.89
C ASP A 22 -21.76 -24.04 16.06
N VAL A 23 -22.32 -25.21 16.32
CA VAL A 23 -23.75 -25.40 16.57
C VAL A 23 -23.96 -26.06 17.93
N LEU A 24 -24.93 -25.54 18.67
CA LEU A 24 -25.42 -26.21 19.88
C LEU A 24 -26.58 -27.12 19.49
N LEU A 25 -26.35 -28.42 19.58
CA LEU A 25 -27.36 -29.45 19.33
C LEU A 25 -28.00 -29.83 20.67
N THR A 26 -29.33 -29.75 20.76
CA THR A 26 -30.08 -30.03 21.99
C THR A 26 -31.17 -31.06 21.70
N ARG A 27 -31.13 -32.20 22.40
CA ARG A 27 -32.15 -33.26 22.29
C ARG A 27 -33.14 -33.14 23.45
N ASN A 28 -34.39 -32.80 23.11
CA ASN A 28 -35.49 -32.66 24.06
C ASN A 28 -36.55 -33.76 23.83
N GLN A 29 -37.56 -33.83 24.70
CA GLN A 29 -38.70 -34.75 24.60
C GLN A 29 -39.52 -34.61 23.29
N HIS A 30 -39.38 -33.48 22.58
CA HIS A 30 -40.09 -33.19 21.32
C HIS A 30 -39.21 -33.39 20.07
N GLY A 31 -37.97 -33.85 20.21
CA GLY A 31 -37.07 -34.11 19.10
C GLY A 31 -35.70 -33.46 19.22
N LEU A 32 -34.94 -33.50 18.12
CA LEU A 32 -33.62 -32.90 17.98
C LEU A 32 -33.79 -31.45 17.51
N SER A 33 -33.23 -30.50 18.25
CA SER A 33 -33.18 -29.08 17.86
C SER A 33 -31.73 -28.62 17.81
N TRP A 34 -31.44 -27.63 16.97
CA TRP A 34 -30.11 -27.05 16.87
C TRP A 34 -30.20 -25.53 16.74
N LYS A 35 -29.17 -24.83 17.20
CA LYS A 35 -28.97 -23.39 16.95
C LYS A 35 -27.51 -23.16 16.57
N CYS A 36 -27.26 -22.28 15.60
CA CYS A 36 -25.94 -21.71 15.42
C CYS A 36 -25.55 -21.00 16.73
N LEU A 37 -24.33 -21.25 17.20
CA LEU A 37 -23.69 -20.36 18.14
C LEU A 37 -23.24 -19.18 17.28
N ASP A 38 -23.88 -18.03 17.50
CA ASP A 38 -23.68 -16.83 16.69
C ASP A 38 -22.18 -16.50 16.56
N SER A 39 -21.65 -16.62 15.35
CA SER A 39 -20.34 -16.09 14.95
C SER A 39 -20.38 -14.57 14.71
N SER A 40 -21.43 -13.91 15.20
CA SER A 40 -21.69 -12.47 15.08
C SER A 40 -20.57 -11.61 15.67
N ASP A 41 -19.80 -12.14 16.62
CA ASP A 41 -18.67 -11.43 17.25
C ASP A 41 -17.42 -11.34 16.34
N CYS A 42 -17.39 -12.06 15.21
CA CYS A 42 -16.23 -12.10 14.30
C CYS A 42 -16.42 -11.28 13.00
N VAL A 43 -17.62 -10.74 12.76
CA VAL A 43 -17.93 -10.02 11.52
C VAL A 43 -18.28 -8.57 11.83
N ILE A 44 -17.44 -7.64 11.38
CA ILE A 44 -17.65 -6.20 11.57
C ILE A 44 -18.07 -5.56 10.25
N VAL A 45 -19.25 -4.95 10.22
CA VAL A 45 -19.74 -4.19 9.06
C VAL A 45 -19.35 -2.72 9.21
N THR A 46 -18.60 -2.21 8.22
CA THR A 46 -18.17 -0.81 8.21
C THR A 46 -19.17 0.09 7.50
N GLU A 47 -19.51 1.24 8.09
CA GLU A 47 -20.64 2.07 7.65
C GLU A 47 -20.20 3.41 7.02
N ARG A 48 -18.94 3.81 7.21
CA ARG A 48 -18.39 5.08 6.74
C ARG A 48 -16.93 4.93 6.33
N ALA A 49 -16.43 5.89 5.56
CA ALA A 49 -15.00 6.00 5.27
C ALA A 49 -14.20 6.16 6.58
N GLY A 50 -13.08 5.44 6.70
CA GLY A 50 -12.26 5.43 7.91
C GLY A 50 -12.77 4.54 9.04
N HIS A 51 -13.98 3.96 8.94
CA HIS A 51 -14.48 3.11 10.02
C HIS A 51 -13.61 1.86 10.22
N ALA A 52 -13.12 1.26 9.12
CA ALA A 52 -12.23 0.11 9.18
C ALA A 52 -10.92 0.43 9.89
N PHE A 53 -10.40 1.65 9.67
CA PHE A 53 -9.24 2.16 10.37
C PHE A 53 -9.52 2.30 11.87
N ASP A 54 -10.62 2.98 12.23
CA ASP A 54 -10.99 3.25 13.62
C ASP A 54 -11.12 1.94 14.42
N VAL A 55 -11.87 0.98 13.88
CA VAL A 55 -12.07 -0.35 14.47
C VAL A 55 -10.72 -1.06 14.68
N MET A 56 -9.89 -1.13 13.63
CA MET A 56 -8.60 -1.84 13.73
C MET A 56 -7.62 -1.15 14.70
N ALA A 57 -7.70 0.18 14.81
CA ALA A 57 -6.91 0.95 15.74
C ALA A 57 -7.40 0.81 17.19
N SER A 58 -8.70 0.62 17.42
CA SER A 58 -9.28 0.47 18.76
C SER A 58 -9.21 -0.94 19.34
N ILE A 59 -9.13 -1.99 18.50
CA ILE A 59 -9.01 -3.38 18.97
C ILE A 59 -7.75 -3.54 19.83
N GLN A 60 -7.87 -4.19 20.99
CA GLN A 60 -6.72 -4.43 21.87
C GLN A 60 -5.83 -5.54 21.32
N ASN A 61 -4.52 -5.51 21.63
CA ASN A 61 -3.60 -6.57 21.18
C ASN A 61 -4.03 -7.96 21.67
N LYS A 62 -4.51 -8.08 22.91
CA LYS A 62 -4.98 -9.35 23.48
C LYS A 62 -6.14 -9.95 22.68
N GLU A 63 -7.08 -9.11 22.28
CA GLU A 63 -8.21 -9.50 21.42
C GLU A 63 -7.72 -9.87 20.02
N LEU A 64 -6.85 -9.05 19.43
CA LEU A 64 -6.31 -9.33 18.09
C LEU A 64 -5.53 -10.64 18.03
N HIS A 65 -4.77 -10.96 19.08
CA HIS A 65 -4.04 -12.23 19.22
C HIS A 65 -4.94 -13.45 19.45
N SER A 66 -6.23 -13.25 19.74
CA SER A 66 -7.19 -14.35 19.81
C SER A 66 -7.64 -14.83 18.41
N TYR A 67 -7.35 -14.06 17.36
CA TYR A 67 -7.67 -14.41 15.98
C TYR A 67 -6.44 -14.92 15.22
N ASP A 68 -6.63 -15.94 14.37
CA ASP A 68 -5.60 -16.46 13.46
C ASP A 68 -5.24 -15.48 12.32
N GLY A 69 -6.16 -14.57 12.01
CA GLY A 69 -6.01 -13.60 10.94
C GLY A 69 -7.20 -12.66 10.79
N ILE A 70 -7.04 -11.67 9.94
CA ILE A 70 -8.01 -10.62 9.64
C ILE A 70 -8.43 -10.78 8.18
N ILE A 71 -9.73 -10.87 7.91
CA ILE A 71 -10.25 -10.95 6.54
C ILE A 71 -10.90 -9.61 6.17
N ALA A 72 -10.44 -8.99 5.09
CA ALA A 72 -11.00 -7.78 4.54
C ALA A 72 -11.80 -8.10 3.26
N VAL A 73 -13.11 -7.83 3.29
CA VAL A 73 -14.00 -7.96 2.12
C VAL A 73 -14.23 -6.57 1.54
N GLY A 74 -13.56 -6.24 0.44
CA GLY A 74 -13.55 -4.88 -0.06
C GLY A 74 -12.61 -4.66 -1.23
N GLY A 75 -12.38 -3.39 -1.57
CA GLY A 75 -11.38 -2.99 -2.55
C GLY A 75 -10.02 -2.63 -1.96
N ASP A 76 -9.08 -2.26 -2.82
CA ASP A 76 -7.72 -1.85 -2.43
C ASP A 76 -7.72 -0.76 -1.34
N GLY A 77 -8.62 0.22 -1.44
CA GLY A 77 -8.76 1.30 -0.46
C GLY A 77 -9.21 0.82 0.92
N PHE A 78 -10.17 -0.11 0.97
CA PHE A 78 -10.67 -0.70 2.22
C PHE A 78 -9.58 -1.50 2.92
N PHE A 79 -8.86 -2.35 2.18
CA PHE A 79 -7.71 -3.06 2.74
C PHE A 79 -6.63 -2.09 3.24
N ASN A 80 -6.38 -0.98 2.52
CA ASN A 80 -5.42 0.02 2.96
C ASN A 80 -5.85 0.74 4.24
N GLU A 81 -7.16 0.95 4.48
CA GLU A 81 -7.67 1.46 5.76
C GLU A 81 -7.39 0.49 6.92
N VAL A 82 -7.73 -0.79 6.74
CA VAL A 82 -7.42 -1.86 7.72
C VAL A 82 -5.93 -1.92 8.01
N LEU A 83 -5.10 -1.93 6.96
CA LEU A 83 -3.65 -1.99 7.07
C LEU A 83 -3.10 -0.77 7.83
N ASN A 84 -3.59 0.44 7.53
CA ASN A 84 -3.16 1.64 8.25
C ASN A 84 -3.62 1.59 9.71
N GLY A 85 -4.83 1.12 9.99
CA GLY A 85 -5.33 0.97 11.37
C GLY A 85 -4.43 0.04 12.18
N TYR A 86 -3.98 -1.06 11.59
CA TYR A 86 -3.06 -2.01 12.21
C TYR A 86 -1.63 -1.45 12.35
N LEU A 87 -1.03 -0.99 11.24
CA LEU A 87 0.37 -0.56 11.22
C LEU A 87 0.59 0.72 12.02
N LEU A 88 -0.29 1.71 11.89
CA LEU A 88 -0.13 2.96 12.60
C LEU A 88 -0.30 2.75 14.09
N SER A 89 -1.23 1.92 14.56
CA SER A 89 -1.45 1.69 16.01
C SER A 89 -0.35 0.86 16.67
N ARG A 90 0.30 -0.07 15.96
CA ARG A 90 1.17 -1.09 16.58
C ARG A 90 2.64 -1.05 16.14
N ILE A 91 2.96 -0.45 14.99
CA ILE A 91 4.33 -0.46 14.46
C ILE A 91 4.97 0.92 14.56
N LYS A 92 6.06 0.98 15.34
CA LYS A 92 6.99 2.11 15.37
C LYS A 92 8.06 1.90 14.29
N VAL A 93 7.83 2.43 13.10
CA VAL A 93 8.85 2.48 12.04
C VAL A 93 9.59 3.82 12.15
N PRO A 94 10.93 3.84 12.16
CA PRO A 94 11.71 5.07 12.13
C PRO A 94 11.28 5.97 10.96
N LEU A 95 11.09 7.25 11.23
CA LEU A 95 10.81 8.23 10.19
C LEU A 95 11.97 8.28 9.19
N PRO A 96 11.71 8.49 7.89
CA PRO A 96 12.75 8.81 6.94
C PRO A 96 13.44 10.14 7.34
N PRO A 97 14.64 10.45 6.83
CA PRO A 97 15.23 11.76 7.07
C PRO A 97 14.34 12.86 6.50
N SER A 98 14.32 14.02 7.16
CA SER A 98 13.57 15.16 6.65
C SER A 98 14.14 15.58 5.29
N PRO A 99 13.31 16.16 4.40
CA PRO A 99 13.79 16.67 3.12
C PRO A 99 14.91 17.68 3.34
N SER A 100 14.76 18.62 4.29
CA SER A 100 15.75 19.65 4.61
C SER A 100 17.12 19.05 4.93
N ASP A 101 17.20 18.05 5.80
CA ASP A 101 18.47 17.39 6.16
C ASP A 101 19.12 16.68 4.97
N SER A 102 18.29 16.12 4.09
CA SER A 102 18.73 15.39 2.90
C SER A 102 19.19 16.34 1.80
N PHE A 103 18.51 17.47 1.62
CA PHE A 103 18.86 18.50 0.63
C PHE A 103 20.15 19.25 0.98
N THR A 104 20.39 19.60 2.26
CA THR A 104 21.67 20.21 2.69
C THR A 104 22.86 19.24 2.60
N THR A 105 22.64 17.95 2.89
CA THR A 105 23.72 16.94 2.84
C THR A 105 24.18 16.65 1.41
N VAL A 106 23.28 16.77 0.43
CA VAL A 106 23.64 16.63 -0.99
C VAL A 106 24.32 17.90 -1.52
N GLN A 107 23.89 19.10 -1.09
CA GLN A 107 24.53 20.35 -1.48
C GLN A 107 25.98 20.49 -0.97
N SER A 108 26.28 20.02 0.24
CA SER A 108 27.65 20.07 0.80
C SER A 108 28.65 19.17 0.09
N ARG A 109 28.18 18.21 -0.73
CA ARG A 109 29.03 17.35 -1.58
C ARG A 109 29.18 17.86 -3.02
N GLY A 110 28.52 18.96 -3.39
CA GLY A 110 28.44 19.44 -4.77
C GLY A 110 28.59 20.96 -4.91
N SER A 111 29.33 21.63 -4.03
CA SER A 111 29.51 23.07 -4.08
C SER A 111 30.41 23.50 -5.26
N SER A 112 29.79 24.00 -6.33
CA SER A 112 30.22 25.26 -6.96
C SER A 112 29.09 26.29 -6.81
N SER A 113 29.46 27.46 -6.32
CA SER A 113 28.62 28.54 -5.79
C SER A 113 28.02 29.45 -6.86
N VAL A 114 26.74 29.84 -6.73
CA VAL A 114 26.16 31.11 -7.24
C VAL A 114 24.98 31.52 -6.31
N PRO A 115 24.81 32.81 -5.95
CA PRO A 115 23.96 33.24 -4.83
C PRO A 115 22.46 33.41 -5.16
N GLU A 116 21.65 33.29 -4.10
CA GLU A 116 20.20 33.50 -4.06
C GLU A 116 19.81 34.97 -4.32
N SER A 117 18.73 35.17 -5.09
CA SER A 117 17.92 36.39 -5.07
C SER A 117 16.49 35.98 -4.72
N GLY A 118 15.98 36.57 -3.64
CA GLY A 118 14.66 36.26 -3.11
C GLY A 118 13.57 37.06 -3.82
N ASP A 119 12.44 36.40 -4.07
CA ASP A 119 11.17 37.06 -4.29
C ASP A 119 10.09 36.36 -3.47
N ALA A 120 9.36 37.17 -2.70
CA ALA A 120 8.30 36.75 -1.80
C ALA A 120 7.07 36.28 -2.61
N VAL A 121 6.60 35.05 -2.37
CA VAL A 121 5.38 34.52 -2.97
C VAL A 121 4.21 34.71 -2.00
N HIS A 122 3.19 35.44 -2.48
CA HIS A 122 1.89 35.60 -1.84
C HIS A 122 1.14 34.26 -1.78
N GLU A 123 0.87 33.75 -0.58
CA GLU A 123 -0.02 32.60 -0.37
C GLU A 123 -1.49 32.99 -0.61
N SER A 124 -2.18 32.20 -1.43
CA SER A 124 -3.64 32.16 -1.46
C SER A 124 -4.10 30.91 -0.71
N ASP A 125 -4.80 31.13 0.39
CA ASP A 125 -5.27 30.13 1.33
C ASP A 125 -6.41 29.31 0.70
N GLN A 126 -6.08 28.22 0.01
CA GLN A 126 -7.04 27.19 -0.38
C GLN A 126 -6.84 25.96 0.51
N LYS A 127 -7.72 25.81 1.50
CA LYS A 127 -7.89 24.57 2.27
C LYS A 127 -8.22 23.41 1.34
N GLU A 128 -7.22 22.60 0.97
CA GLU A 128 -7.44 21.32 0.29
C GLU A 128 -8.12 20.34 1.26
N HIS A 129 -9.41 20.08 1.06
CA HIS A 129 -10.21 19.13 1.83
C HIS A 129 -9.87 17.68 1.40
N PHE A 130 -9.30 16.87 2.30
CA PHE A 130 -9.01 15.46 2.07
C PHE A 130 -10.17 14.58 2.59
N PRO A 131 -10.86 13.80 1.74
CA PRO A 131 -12.15 13.23 2.11
C PRO A 131 -12.12 11.92 2.93
N LEU A 132 -10.96 11.33 3.25
CA LEU A 132 -10.96 9.93 3.72
C LEU A 132 -10.58 9.71 5.19
N LEU A 133 -9.67 10.47 5.81
CA LEU A 133 -9.07 10.05 7.09
C LEU A 133 -8.53 11.21 7.96
N HIS A 134 -9.07 12.43 7.84
CA HIS A 134 -8.48 13.61 8.50
C HIS A 134 -8.63 13.57 10.03
N ASP A 135 -9.82 13.22 10.54
CA ASP A 135 -10.14 13.47 11.95
C ASP A 135 -9.64 12.37 12.91
N SER A 136 -9.85 11.08 12.60
CA SER A 136 -9.48 10.00 13.53
C SER A 136 -7.98 9.71 13.59
N VAL A 137 -7.20 10.06 12.56
CA VAL A 137 -5.74 9.81 12.57
C VAL A 137 -5.00 10.83 13.43
N GLN A 138 -5.53 12.05 13.55
CA GLN A 138 -4.94 13.09 14.39
C GLN A 138 -5.11 12.74 15.88
N GLU A 139 -6.22 12.14 16.29
CA GLU A 139 -6.42 11.65 17.66
C GLU A 139 -5.46 10.51 18.01
N VAL A 140 -5.29 9.51 17.13
CA VAL A 140 -4.35 8.39 17.34
C VAL A 140 -2.90 8.87 17.45
N MET A 141 -2.53 9.96 16.76
CA MET A 141 -1.22 10.59 16.92
C MET A 141 -1.10 11.39 18.23
N ASN A 142 -2.13 12.13 18.62
CA ASN A 142 -2.13 12.93 19.86
C ASN A 142 -2.03 12.08 21.14
N PHE A 143 -2.51 10.83 21.15
CA PHE A 143 -2.32 9.90 22.28
C PHE A 143 -0.85 9.50 22.53
N ARG A 144 0.09 9.83 21.63
CA ARG A 144 1.49 9.40 21.69
C ARG A 144 2.44 10.40 22.34
N THR A 145 1.98 11.60 22.67
CA THR A 145 2.85 12.70 23.12
C THR A 145 3.02 12.77 24.66
N VAL A 146 2.71 11.71 25.40
CA VAL A 146 3.02 11.60 26.83
C VAL A 146 3.92 10.39 27.09
N ASN A 147 5.22 10.57 26.83
CA ASN A 147 6.36 10.10 27.64
C ASN A 147 7.61 9.93 26.76
N GLY A 148 8.55 10.86 26.95
CA GLY A 148 9.89 10.78 26.42
C GLY A 148 10.82 10.02 27.37
N SER A 149 11.66 9.17 26.77
CA SER A 149 13.08 8.90 27.06
C SER A 149 13.39 7.43 26.82
N CYS A 150 14.37 7.18 25.94
CA CYS A 150 14.88 5.85 25.67
C CYS A 150 15.92 5.50 26.73
N GLN A 151 15.54 4.69 27.72
CA GLN A 151 16.49 3.85 28.45
C GLN A 151 16.01 2.41 28.38
N GLY A 152 16.96 1.52 28.07
CA GLY A 152 16.74 0.11 27.88
C GLY A 152 16.31 -0.58 29.16
N THR A 153 15.04 -0.93 29.22
CA THR A 153 14.50 -2.03 30.00
C THR A 153 13.63 -2.82 29.02
N GLU A 154 13.88 -4.13 28.90
CA GLU A 154 13.06 -5.03 28.09
C GLU A 154 11.61 -4.95 28.58
N ASP A 155 10.80 -4.21 27.83
CA ASP A 155 9.37 -4.05 28.05
C ASP A 155 8.69 -5.37 27.64
N PRO A 156 8.00 -6.08 28.55
CA PRO A 156 7.22 -7.28 28.20
C PRO A 156 6.10 -6.99 27.19
N ASP A 157 5.77 -5.72 26.93
CA ASP A 157 4.88 -5.25 25.85
C ASP A 157 5.63 -4.90 24.55
N HIS A 158 6.76 -5.55 24.25
CA HIS A 158 7.40 -5.40 22.95
C HIS A 158 6.44 -5.86 21.83
N PRO A 159 6.13 -5.03 20.80
CA PRO A 159 5.13 -5.31 19.75
C PRO A 159 5.38 -6.55 18.85
N PHE A 160 6.37 -7.38 19.18
CA PHE A 160 6.74 -8.59 18.45
C PHE A 160 6.83 -9.85 19.33
N SER A 161 6.22 -9.86 20.52
CA SER A 161 6.11 -11.08 21.34
C SER A 161 5.12 -12.14 20.79
N GLY A 162 4.60 -11.98 19.56
CA GLY A 162 3.71 -12.94 18.90
C GLY A 162 3.81 -12.91 17.37
N GLU A 163 3.27 -13.94 16.68
CA GLU A 163 3.17 -13.95 15.21
C GLU A 163 2.33 -12.76 14.73
N ARG A 164 2.80 -12.07 13.67
CA ARG A 164 2.00 -11.01 13.03
C ARG A 164 0.71 -11.61 12.47
N PRO A 165 -0.45 -10.92 12.59
CA PRO A 165 -1.70 -11.41 12.06
C PRO A 165 -1.60 -11.54 10.55
N ARG A 166 -2.25 -12.58 10.01
CA ARG A 166 -2.35 -12.79 8.57
C ARG A 166 -3.52 -12.00 8.03
N PHE A 167 -3.36 -11.44 6.84
CA PHE A 167 -4.43 -10.72 6.16
C PHE A 167 -4.98 -11.56 5.01
N GLY A 168 -6.28 -11.83 5.03
CA GLY A 168 -7.04 -12.36 3.91
C GLY A 168 -7.76 -11.22 3.20
N LEU A 169 -7.76 -11.22 1.86
CA LEU A 169 -8.49 -10.24 1.06
C LEU A 169 -9.49 -10.97 0.18
N ILE A 170 -10.75 -10.52 0.19
CA ILE A 170 -11.79 -10.95 -0.73
C ILE A 170 -12.19 -9.73 -1.58
N PRO A 171 -12.02 -9.79 -2.92
CA PRO A 171 -12.25 -8.67 -3.81
C PRO A 171 -13.74 -8.28 -3.85
N ALA A 172 -14.02 -7.03 -3.54
CA ALA A 172 -15.32 -6.39 -3.72
C ALA A 172 -15.19 -4.93 -4.20
N GLY A 173 -14.00 -4.51 -4.66
CA GLY A 173 -13.72 -3.18 -5.17
C GLY A 173 -13.90 -3.07 -6.68
N SER A 174 -13.50 -1.95 -7.27
CA SER A 174 -13.58 -1.72 -8.73
C SER A 174 -12.27 -2.03 -9.48
N THR A 175 -11.18 -2.25 -8.76
CA THR A 175 -9.82 -2.47 -9.31
C THR A 175 -9.23 -3.76 -8.77
N ASP A 176 -9.22 -3.92 -7.45
CA ASP A 176 -8.73 -5.09 -6.73
C ASP A 176 -7.32 -5.51 -7.17
N ALA A 177 -6.45 -4.51 -7.35
CA ALA A 177 -5.11 -4.73 -7.89
C ALA A 177 -4.26 -5.62 -6.98
N ILE A 178 -4.42 -5.49 -5.66
CA ILE A 178 -3.71 -6.33 -4.69
C ILE A 178 -4.17 -7.78 -4.84
N VAL A 179 -5.47 -8.03 -4.95
CA VAL A 179 -6.02 -9.38 -5.14
C VAL A 179 -5.53 -9.98 -6.46
N ILE A 180 -5.66 -9.25 -7.58
CA ILE A 180 -5.22 -9.75 -8.89
C ILE A 180 -3.73 -10.09 -8.89
N CYS A 181 -2.89 -9.28 -8.25
CA CYS A 181 -1.45 -9.55 -8.19
C CYS A 181 -1.09 -10.74 -7.28
N THR A 182 -1.96 -11.10 -6.33
CA THR A 182 -1.69 -12.14 -5.32
C THR A 182 -2.34 -13.48 -5.66
N THR A 183 -3.60 -13.48 -6.06
CA THR A 183 -4.37 -14.68 -6.44
C THR A 183 -4.33 -14.95 -7.95
N GLY A 184 -4.02 -13.94 -8.75
CA GLY A 184 -4.05 -14.02 -10.22
C GLY A 184 -5.43 -13.78 -10.83
N ALA A 185 -6.49 -13.61 -10.03
CA ALA A 185 -7.85 -13.43 -10.51
C ALA A 185 -8.68 -12.53 -9.59
N ARG A 186 -9.55 -11.70 -10.17
CA ARG A 186 -10.56 -10.92 -9.45
C ARG A 186 -11.81 -11.77 -9.21
N ASP A 187 -11.66 -12.83 -8.41
CA ASP A 187 -12.74 -13.75 -8.07
C ASP A 187 -12.83 -13.95 -6.54
N PRO A 188 -13.97 -13.61 -5.90
CA PRO A 188 -14.13 -13.76 -4.47
C PRO A 188 -14.06 -15.22 -4.01
N VAL A 189 -14.54 -16.16 -4.81
CA VAL A 189 -14.51 -17.60 -4.46
C VAL A 189 -13.08 -18.11 -4.45
N THR A 190 -12.30 -17.81 -5.49
CA THR A 190 -10.86 -18.13 -5.56
C THR A 190 -10.09 -17.57 -4.37
N SER A 191 -10.39 -16.32 -3.98
CA SER A 191 -9.75 -15.67 -2.84
C SER A 191 -10.10 -16.36 -1.52
N ALA A 192 -11.38 -16.68 -1.30
CA ALA A 192 -11.84 -17.44 -0.14
C ALA A 192 -11.19 -18.84 -0.06
N LEU A 193 -11.08 -19.55 -1.18
CA LEU A 193 -10.41 -20.85 -1.23
C LEU A 193 -8.92 -20.75 -0.88
N HIS A 194 -8.22 -19.71 -1.34
CA HIS A 194 -6.82 -19.48 -0.94
C HIS A 194 -6.66 -19.24 0.56
N ILE A 195 -7.60 -18.53 1.18
CA ILE A 195 -7.65 -18.28 2.62
C ILE A 195 -7.91 -19.58 3.38
N ILE A 196 -8.93 -20.35 3.00
CA ILE A 196 -9.28 -21.64 3.62
C ILE A 196 -8.13 -22.64 3.52
N LEU A 197 -7.43 -22.69 2.37
CA LEU A 197 -6.26 -23.54 2.17
C LEU A 197 -5.01 -23.05 2.92
N GLY A 198 -5.08 -21.93 3.64
CA GLY A 198 -3.98 -21.38 4.43
C GLY A 198 -2.77 -20.96 3.59
N ARG A 199 -2.96 -20.59 2.30
CA ARG A 199 -1.84 -20.18 1.45
C ARG A 199 -1.23 -18.88 1.97
N LYS A 200 0.07 -18.87 2.17
CA LYS A 200 0.82 -17.71 2.66
C LYS A 200 1.59 -17.06 1.52
N ILE A 201 1.54 -15.74 1.49
CA ILE A 201 2.32 -14.89 0.60
C ILE A 201 2.83 -13.70 1.39
N PHE A 202 4.03 -13.21 1.04
CA PHE A 202 4.56 -11.98 1.59
C PHE A 202 4.30 -10.82 0.63
N LEU A 203 3.91 -9.69 1.20
CA LEU A 203 3.65 -8.44 0.49
C LEU A 203 4.44 -7.31 1.16
N ASP A 204 5.23 -6.59 0.37
CA ASP A 204 5.90 -5.37 0.83
C ASP A 204 4.89 -4.22 0.95
N ALA A 205 5.11 -3.33 1.91
CA ALA A 205 4.34 -2.10 2.06
C ALA A 205 5.29 -0.91 2.10
N MET A 206 4.88 0.22 1.52
CA MET A 206 5.64 1.46 1.59
C MET A 206 5.11 2.37 2.68
N GLN A 207 6.01 3.07 3.37
CA GLN A 207 5.68 4.18 4.24
C GLN A 207 5.74 5.49 3.44
N VAL A 208 4.69 6.29 3.55
CA VAL A 208 4.56 7.62 2.94
C VAL A 208 4.51 8.64 4.06
N VAL A 209 5.47 9.56 4.10
CA VAL A 209 5.57 10.59 5.13
C VAL A 209 5.45 11.96 4.49
N ARG A 210 4.49 12.74 4.97
CA ARG A 210 4.35 14.16 4.64
C ARG A 210 5.05 14.98 5.71
N TRP A 211 6.09 15.70 5.29
CA TRP A 211 6.85 16.61 6.13
C TRP A 211 6.21 18.01 6.18
N LYS A 212 6.53 18.78 7.23
CA LYS A 212 6.05 20.16 7.38
C LYS A 212 6.64 21.05 6.27
N THR A 213 5.82 21.95 5.74
CA THR A 213 6.24 22.91 4.71
C THR A 213 7.13 24.01 5.29
N THR A 214 6.97 24.34 6.58
CA THR A 214 7.73 25.39 7.28
C THR A 214 8.32 24.88 8.60
N PRO A 215 9.54 25.34 8.98
CA PRO A 215 10.19 24.96 10.23
C PRO A 215 9.46 25.46 11.49
N THR A 216 8.51 26.39 11.36
CA THR A 216 7.78 27.02 12.46
C THR A 216 6.42 26.39 12.77
N SER A 217 5.94 25.42 12.00
CA SER A 217 4.64 24.77 12.28
C SER A 217 4.75 23.74 13.42
N ALA A 218 3.85 23.82 14.40
CA ALA A 218 3.79 22.88 15.53
C ALA A 218 3.28 21.46 15.15
N ILE A 219 2.74 21.26 13.95
CA ILE A 219 2.02 20.04 13.53
C ILE A 219 2.98 18.88 13.20
N GLU A 220 2.84 17.71 13.80
CA GLU A 220 3.68 16.51 13.58
C GLU A 220 3.68 16.00 12.12
N PRO A 221 4.73 15.27 11.67
CA PRO A 221 4.76 14.65 10.34
C PRO A 221 3.65 13.62 10.19
N PHE A 222 2.94 13.65 9.06
CA PHE A 222 1.82 12.76 8.81
C PHE A 222 2.27 11.50 8.08
N ILE A 223 2.06 10.34 8.69
CA ILE A 223 2.52 9.02 8.24
C ILE A 223 1.33 8.23 7.70
N ARG A 224 1.51 7.61 6.54
CA ARG A 224 0.61 6.63 5.94
C ARG A 224 1.38 5.43 5.43
N TYR A 225 0.70 4.31 5.28
CA TYR A 225 1.21 3.14 4.59
C TYR A 225 0.40 2.88 3.32
N ALA A 226 1.06 2.34 2.29
CA ALA A 226 0.42 1.90 1.06
C ALA A 226 0.93 0.50 0.67
N ALA A 227 -0.01 -0.41 0.41
CA ALA A 227 0.27 -1.81 0.05
C ALA A 227 0.53 -2.04 -1.45
N SER A 228 0.25 -1.05 -2.31
CA SER A 228 0.21 -1.25 -3.76
C SER A 228 0.88 -0.10 -4.52
N PHE A 229 0.32 1.11 -4.40
CA PHE A 229 0.72 2.26 -5.19
C PHE A 229 0.50 3.59 -4.45
N ALA A 230 1.43 4.52 -4.62
CA ALA A 230 1.27 5.93 -4.27
C ALA A 230 1.53 6.78 -5.52
N GLY A 231 0.60 7.69 -5.83
CA GLY A 231 0.63 8.48 -7.06
C GLY A 231 0.46 9.98 -6.80
N TYR A 232 1.16 10.79 -7.60
CA TYR A 232 1.06 12.24 -7.65
C TYR A 232 0.90 12.70 -9.11
N GLY A 233 0.30 13.88 -9.32
CA GLY A 233 -0.07 14.39 -10.65
C GLY A 233 -1.27 13.62 -11.21
N PHE A 234 -1.25 13.27 -12.51
CA PHE A 234 -2.35 12.61 -13.21
C PHE A 234 -2.93 11.41 -12.43
N TYR A 235 -2.08 10.55 -11.84
CA TYR A 235 -2.57 9.42 -11.05
C TYR A 235 -3.38 9.87 -9.82
N GLY A 236 -2.87 10.85 -9.07
CA GLY A 236 -3.55 11.39 -7.88
C GLY A 236 -4.81 12.17 -8.24
N ASP A 237 -4.78 12.95 -9.32
CA ASP A 237 -5.93 13.69 -9.84
C ASP A 237 -7.05 12.75 -10.25
N VAL A 238 -6.74 11.65 -10.95
CA VAL A 238 -7.74 10.65 -11.35
C VAL A 238 -8.34 9.97 -10.13
N VAL A 239 -7.51 9.52 -9.19
CA VAL A 239 -8.00 8.87 -7.96
C VAL A 239 -8.91 9.82 -7.18
N SER A 240 -8.44 11.02 -6.85
CA SER A 240 -9.19 11.99 -6.04
C SER A 240 -10.51 12.44 -6.69
N GLU A 241 -10.51 12.75 -7.99
CA GLU A 241 -11.72 13.18 -8.69
C GLU A 241 -12.70 12.01 -8.89
N SER A 242 -12.22 10.78 -9.08
CA SER A 242 -13.07 9.60 -9.29
C SER A 242 -13.90 9.20 -8.06
N GLU A 243 -13.46 9.59 -6.86
CA GLU A 243 -14.20 9.34 -5.62
C GLU A 243 -15.56 10.04 -5.59
N LYS A 244 -15.67 11.21 -6.24
CA LYS A 244 -16.93 11.97 -6.37
C LYS A 244 -17.98 11.24 -7.23
N TYR A 245 -17.55 10.25 -8.01
CA TYR A 245 -18.38 9.53 -8.98
C TYR A 245 -18.49 8.03 -8.66
N ARG A 246 -18.40 7.62 -7.38
CA ARG A 246 -18.57 6.22 -6.96
C ARG A 246 -19.86 5.57 -7.46
N TRP A 247 -20.94 6.35 -7.60
CA TRP A 247 -22.24 5.89 -8.14
C TRP A 247 -22.14 5.36 -9.57
N MET A 248 -21.13 5.75 -10.35
CA MET A 248 -20.91 5.25 -11.72
C MET A 248 -20.23 3.87 -11.75
N GLY A 249 -19.87 3.32 -10.59
CA GLY A 249 -19.09 2.10 -10.49
C GLY A 249 -17.76 2.22 -11.24
N PRO A 250 -17.24 1.12 -11.83
CA PRO A 250 -15.94 1.14 -12.51
C PRO A 250 -15.82 2.18 -13.62
N LYS A 251 -16.90 2.57 -14.32
CA LYS A 251 -16.86 3.56 -15.42
C LYS A 251 -16.38 4.96 -14.98
N ARG A 252 -16.40 5.25 -13.68
CA ARG A 252 -15.89 6.51 -13.11
C ARG A 252 -14.45 6.81 -13.52
N TYR A 253 -13.61 5.79 -13.64
CA TYR A 253 -12.20 5.95 -14.00
C TYR A 253 -12.03 6.36 -15.47
N ASP A 254 -12.88 5.89 -16.37
CA ASP A 254 -12.79 6.24 -17.80
C ASP A 254 -13.26 7.68 -18.02
N TYR A 255 -14.36 8.06 -17.34
CA TYR A 255 -14.87 9.43 -17.35
C TYR A 255 -13.87 10.43 -16.75
N VAL A 256 -13.42 10.17 -15.52
CA VAL A 256 -12.48 11.07 -14.83
C VAL A 256 -11.11 11.04 -15.49
N GLY A 257 -10.63 9.86 -15.92
CA GLY A 257 -9.39 9.71 -16.68
C GLY A 257 -9.39 10.59 -17.92
N THR A 258 -10.48 10.56 -18.71
CA THR A 258 -10.64 11.44 -19.87
C THR A 258 -10.66 12.91 -19.48
N LYS A 259 -11.42 13.29 -18.44
CA LYS A 259 -11.50 14.66 -17.94
C LYS A 259 -10.13 15.21 -17.51
N VAL A 260 -9.36 14.43 -16.74
CA VAL A 260 -8.02 14.81 -16.26
C VAL A 260 -7.03 14.83 -17.42
N PHE A 261 -7.12 13.88 -18.35
CA PHE A 261 -6.30 13.84 -19.56
C PHE A 261 -6.50 15.09 -20.43
N LEU A 262 -7.74 15.52 -20.65
CA LEU A 262 -8.02 16.73 -21.43
C LEU A 262 -7.45 17.99 -20.77
N LYS A 263 -7.52 18.08 -19.42
CA LYS A 263 -6.88 19.16 -18.66
C LYS A 263 -5.35 19.16 -18.82
N HIS A 264 -4.72 17.99 -18.90
CA HIS A 264 -3.29 17.79 -19.19
C HIS A 264 -2.37 18.70 -18.34
N ARG A 265 -2.57 18.68 -17.02
CA ARG A 265 -1.78 19.51 -16.09
C ARG A 265 -0.42 18.87 -15.84
N SER A 266 0.63 19.69 -15.85
CA SER A 266 1.96 19.30 -15.38
C SER A 266 2.32 20.08 -14.12
N TYR A 267 3.05 19.42 -13.22
CA TYR A 267 3.37 19.88 -11.87
C TYR A 267 4.88 20.02 -11.72
N GLU A 268 5.35 21.14 -11.19
CA GLU A 268 6.77 21.30 -10.85
C GLU A 268 7.07 20.55 -9.55
N ALA A 269 8.12 19.73 -9.59
CA ALA A 269 8.58 18.99 -8.42
C ALA A 269 10.07 18.69 -8.50
N GLU A 270 10.66 18.43 -7.34
CA GLU A 270 11.98 17.83 -7.19
C GLU A 270 11.85 16.49 -6.48
N VAL A 271 12.43 15.46 -7.10
CA VAL A 271 12.40 14.08 -6.62
C VAL A 271 13.81 13.65 -6.28
N MET A 272 13.99 13.16 -5.06
CA MET A 272 15.21 12.51 -4.62
C MET A 272 14.95 11.04 -4.34
N PHE A 273 15.86 10.18 -4.78
CA PHE A 273 15.76 8.74 -4.57
C PHE A 273 17.12 8.09 -4.48
N GLU A 274 17.16 6.94 -3.82
CA GLU A 274 18.36 6.14 -3.62
C GLU A 274 18.43 5.01 -4.65
N GLU A 275 19.43 5.04 -5.53
CA GLU A 275 19.66 3.96 -6.48
C GLU A 275 20.45 2.83 -5.82
N ALA A 276 19.94 1.60 -5.92
CA ALA A 276 20.70 0.41 -5.55
C ALA A 276 21.78 0.16 -6.63
N GLU A 277 23.06 0.12 -6.25
CA GLU A 277 24.15 -0.11 -7.22
C GLU A 277 24.03 -1.46 -7.96
N ASN A 278 23.32 -2.42 -7.38
CA ASN A 278 23.06 -3.74 -7.95
C ASN A 278 21.89 -3.78 -8.96
N ALA A 279 21.24 -2.65 -9.23
CA ALA A 279 20.30 -2.49 -10.34
C ALA A 279 20.93 -1.88 -11.60
N LYS A 280 22.27 -1.77 -11.65
CA LYS A 280 23.00 -1.49 -12.89
C LYS A 280 22.94 -2.69 -13.83
N ALA A 281 21.84 -2.82 -14.57
CA ALA A 281 22.04 -3.05 -15.99
C ALA A 281 22.81 -1.81 -16.50
N SER A 282 24.09 -2.00 -16.81
CA SER A 282 25.02 -1.16 -17.58
C SER A 282 24.71 0.35 -17.76
N PRO A 283 25.68 1.25 -17.55
CA PRO A 283 25.49 2.70 -17.75
C PRO A 283 25.25 3.01 -19.23
N LEU A 284 23.98 3.15 -19.64
CA LEU A 284 23.62 3.80 -20.89
C LEU A 284 22.94 5.14 -20.60
N THR A 285 23.71 6.08 -20.07
CA THR A 285 23.37 7.50 -20.21
C THR A 285 24.22 8.08 -21.31
N ARG A 286 23.56 8.83 -22.21
CA ARG A 286 24.10 9.71 -23.26
C ARG A 286 24.47 9.03 -24.59
N SER A 287 23.47 8.86 -25.46
CA SER A 287 23.66 9.26 -26.85
C SER A 287 22.33 9.69 -27.49
N LYS A 288 22.35 10.91 -28.03
CA LYS A 288 21.31 11.51 -28.87
C LYS A 288 21.37 10.88 -30.26
N THR A 289 20.70 9.75 -30.49
CA THR A 289 20.29 9.33 -31.85
C THR A 289 19.43 8.06 -31.78
N TRP A 290 18.21 8.15 -32.32
CA TRP A 290 17.50 7.02 -32.92
C TRP A 290 18.24 6.60 -34.21
N PRO A 291 18.15 5.36 -34.72
CA PRO A 291 17.04 4.39 -34.60
C PRO A 291 17.48 2.96 -34.18
N PHE A 292 16.50 2.07 -33.96
CA PHE A 292 16.64 0.63 -33.65
C PHE A 292 17.33 0.27 -32.32
N ARG A 293 16.54 0.26 -31.22
CA ARG A 293 16.89 -0.55 -30.05
C ARG A 293 16.35 -1.97 -30.22
N SER A 294 17.16 -2.82 -30.84
CA SER A 294 17.17 -4.25 -30.52
C SER A 294 17.96 -4.40 -29.23
N THR A 295 17.28 -4.38 -28.08
CA THR A 295 17.91 -4.71 -26.80
C THR A 295 17.77 -6.20 -26.58
N THR A 296 18.90 -6.90 -26.63
CA THR A 296 19.13 -8.22 -26.03
C THR A 296 18.41 -8.30 -24.68
N ARG A 297 17.36 -9.12 -24.61
CA ARG A 297 16.55 -9.37 -23.41
C ARG A 297 17.44 -9.94 -22.31
N SER A 298 17.81 -9.14 -21.32
CA SER A 298 17.97 -9.71 -19.98
C SER A 298 16.60 -10.32 -19.61
N GLU A 299 16.57 -11.61 -19.24
CA GLU A 299 15.33 -12.30 -18.90
C GLU A 299 14.67 -11.60 -17.70
N LYS A 300 13.65 -10.77 -17.96
CA LYS A 300 12.82 -10.17 -16.92
C LYS A 300 12.12 -11.30 -16.17
N ILE A 301 12.51 -11.54 -14.92
CA ILE A 301 11.87 -12.56 -14.07
C ILE A 301 10.53 -12.02 -13.62
N LEU A 302 9.46 -12.55 -14.22
CA LEU A 302 8.09 -12.17 -13.88
C LEU A 302 7.69 -12.76 -12.53
N CYS A 303 7.06 -11.94 -11.68
CA CYS A 303 6.41 -12.44 -10.48
C CYS A 303 5.15 -13.24 -10.88
N ARG A 304 5.16 -14.53 -10.53
CA ARG A 304 4.10 -15.52 -10.77
C ARG A 304 3.85 -16.34 -9.51
N ALA A 305 2.81 -17.17 -9.54
CA ALA A 305 2.56 -18.13 -8.46
C ALA A 305 3.83 -18.96 -8.18
N LYS A 306 4.17 -19.14 -6.89
CA LYS A 306 5.38 -19.82 -6.42
C LYS A 306 6.70 -19.15 -6.85
N CYS A 307 6.70 -17.82 -7.00
CA CYS A 307 7.92 -17.06 -7.28
C CYS A 307 9.00 -17.31 -6.21
N SER A 308 10.19 -17.77 -6.62
CA SER A 308 11.30 -18.05 -5.71
C SER A 308 11.79 -16.82 -4.95
N VAL A 309 11.74 -15.64 -5.57
CA VAL A 309 12.13 -14.35 -4.95
C VAL A 309 11.18 -13.97 -3.81
N CYS A 310 9.88 -14.18 -4.00
CA CYS A 310 8.87 -13.83 -2.99
C CYS A 310 8.72 -14.91 -1.91
N SER A 311 9.05 -16.17 -2.23
CA SER A 311 8.95 -17.29 -1.29
C SER A 311 10.16 -17.42 -0.36
N SER A 312 11.34 -16.93 -0.74
CA SER A 312 12.59 -17.11 0.02
C SER A 312 12.60 -16.37 1.37
N LYS A 313 11.76 -15.35 1.57
CA LYS A 313 11.63 -14.64 2.86
C LYS A 313 10.93 -15.48 3.96
N ALA A 314 10.46 -16.69 3.65
CA ALA A 314 9.79 -17.56 4.62
C ALA A 314 10.74 -18.14 5.68
N GLU A 315 12.04 -18.26 5.40
CA GLU A 315 12.98 -18.98 6.28
C GLU A 315 13.78 -18.07 7.23
N ASP A 316 13.95 -16.79 6.90
CA ASP A 316 14.71 -15.83 7.73
C ASP A 316 13.77 -14.91 8.55
N GLY A 317 13.05 -15.52 9.50
CA GLY A 317 12.19 -14.80 10.46
C GLY A 317 12.95 -13.94 11.48
N ASN A 318 14.28 -13.84 11.38
CA ASN A 318 15.09 -13.14 12.36
C ASN A 318 16.31 -12.49 11.72
N SER A 319 16.13 -11.32 11.10
CA SER A 319 17.15 -10.26 11.04
C SER A 319 16.68 -9.13 10.11
N ILE A 320 16.19 -8.02 10.68
CA ILE A 320 16.44 -6.71 10.08
C ILE A 320 17.95 -6.47 10.24
N ARG A 321 18.76 -7.16 9.43
CA ARG A 321 20.17 -6.79 9.26
C ARG A 321 20.09 -5.59 8.34
N ALA A 322 20.15 -4.42 8.95
CA ALA A 322 20.78 -3.28 8.29
C ALA A 322 22.20 -3.72 7.93
N SER A 323 22.35 -4.39 6.79
CA SER A 323 23.66 -4.62 6.19
C SER A 323 24.25 -3.23 5.95
N CYS A 324 25.41 -3.02 6.57
CA CYS A 324 26.31 -1.87 6.45
C CYS A 324 26.28 -1.23 5.05
N PRO A 325 26.41 0.10 4.93
CA PRO A 325 25.98 0.83 3.74
C PRO A 325 26.79 0.39 2.52
N GLU A 326 26.13 -0.32 1.61
CA GLU A 326 26.47 -0.25 0.19
C GLU A 326 26.55 1.25 -0.16
N LYS A 327 27.50 1.66 -1.02
CA LYS A 327 27.65 3.09 -1.38
C LYS A 327 26.38 3.58 -2.07
N THR A 328 25.44 4.07 -1.29
CA THR A 328 24.14 4.52 -1.76
C THR A 328 24.29 5.86 -2.45
N ARG A 329 24.05 5.87 -3.76
CA ARG A 329 24.05 7.09 -4.55
C ARG A 329 22.65 7.70 -4.50
N TRP A 330 22.56 8.86 -3.87
CA TRP A 330 21.38 9.70 -3.98
C TRP A 330 21.35 10.36 -5.36
N CYS A 331 20.25 10.15 -6.06
CA CYS A 331 19.93 10.79 -7.32
C CYS A 331 18.86 11.85 -7.09
N ARG A 332 18.95 12.94 -7.85
CA ARG A 332 18.04 14.08 -7.77
C ARG A 332 17.59 14.47 -9.17
N THR A 333 16.29 14.55 -9.37
CA THR A 333 15.67 14.99 -10.61
C THR A 333 14.67 16.10 -10.30
N ARG A 334 14.89 17.29 -10.88
CA ARG A 334 13.94 18.41 -10.83
C ARG A 334 13.35 18.64 -12.21
N GLY A 335 12.06 18.94 -12.27
CA GLY A 335 11.39 19.28 -13.52
C GLY A 335 9.88 19.36 -13.39
N ARG A 336 9.21 19.45 -14.55
CA ARG A 336 7.75 19.37 -14.66
C ARG A 336 7.35 17.93 -14.98
N PHE A 337 6.43 17.40 -14.20
CA PHE A 337 5.92 16.04 -14.32
C PHE A 337 4.42 16.05 -14.56
N LEU A 338 3.95 15.23 -15.50
CA LEU A 338 2.53 14.90 -15.62
C LEU A 338 2.12 13.97 -14.48
N SER A 339 3.00 13.02 -14.12
CA SER A 339 2.74 12.12 -12.99
C SER A 339 4.02 11.54 -12.40
N ILE A 340 3.94 11.24 -11.10
CA ILE A 340 4.96 10.56 -10.33
C ILE A 340 4.29 9.38 -9.65
N GLY A 341 4.81 8.17 -9.86
CA GLY A 341 4.27 6.94 -9.32
C GLY A 341 5.31 6.17 -8.51
N ALA A 342 4.90 5.63 -7.37
CA ALA A 342 5.69 4.72 -6.55
C ALA A 342 4.89 3.43 -6.36
N ALA A 343 5.39 2.33 -6.90
CA ALA A 343 4.73 1.02 -6.88
C ALA A 343 5.56 0.01 -6.08
N VAL A 344 4.94 -0.71 -5.15
CA VAL A 344 5.58 -1.86 -4.44
C VAL A 344 5.31 -3.19 -5.14
N MET A 345 4.38 -3.21 -6.09
CA MET A 345 3.98 -4.39 -6.84
C MET A 345 3.60 -3.97 -8.27
N SER A 346 3.31 -4.94 -9.14
CA SER A 346 2.97 -4.65 -10.54
C SER A 346 1.69 -3.80 -10.70
N ASN A 347 0.75 -3.85 -9.75
CA ASN A 347 -0.52 -3.14 -9.78
C ASN A 347 -1.41 -3.51 -10.98
N ARG A 348 -1.39 -4.80 -11.35
CA ARG A 348 -2.24 -5.38 -12.41
C ARG A 348 -3.71 -5.20 -12.07
N ASN A 349 -4.49 -4.79 -13.06
CA ASN A 349 -5.94 -4.65 -12.96
C ASN A 349 -6.58 -4.71 -14.37
N GLU A 350 -7.92 -4.68 -14.45
CA GLU A 350 -8.65 -4.76 -15.72
C GLU A 350 -8.24 -3.69 -16.74
N ARG A 351 -7.77 -2.52 -16.30
CA ARG A 351 -7.30 -1.43 -17.16
C ARG A 351 -5.80 -1.44 -17.45
N ALA A 352 -5.02 -2.16 -16.66
CA ALA A 352 -3.58 -2.31 -16.83
C ALA A 352 -3.25 -3.79 -16.64
N PRO A 353 -3.46 -4.63 -17.67
CA PRO A 353 -3.42 -6.09 -17.53
C PRO A 353 -2.05 -6.62 -17.09
N ASP A 354 -0.97 -5.97 -17.53
CA ASP A 354 0.40 -6.29 -17.11
C ASP A 354 0.90 -5.41 -15.95
N GLY A 355 0.09 -4.42 -15.55
CA GLY A 355 0.40 -3.48 -14.48
C GLY A 355 1.28 -2.32 -14.93
N LEU A 356 1.68 -1.47 -13.97
CA LEU A 356 2.59 -0.35 -14.21
C LEU A 356 4.03 -0.83 -14.47
N VAL A 357 4.43 -1.91 -13.79
CA VAL A 357 5.75 -2.53 -13.90
C VAL A 357 5.59 -4.05 -13.90
N VAL A 358 5.77 -4.66 -15.07
CA VAL A 358 5.43 -6.06 -15.31
C VAL A 358 6.24 -7.07 -14.49
N ASP A 359 7.48 -6.70 -14.16
CA ASP A 359 8.48 -7.48 -13.44
C ASP A 359 8.63 -7.06 -11.97
N ALA A 360 7.69 -6.28 -11.43
CA ALA A 360 7.64 -5.99 -10.00
C ALA A 360 7.20 -7.23 -9.21
N HIS A 361 7.95 -7.54 -8.16
CA HIS A 361 7.69 -8.66 -7.26
C HIS A 361 6.85 -8.22 -6.06
N LEU A 362 6.21 -9.17 -5.39
CA LEU A 362 5.35 -8.86 -4.24
C LEU A 362 6.16 -8.55 -2.98
N SER A 363 7.35 -9.14 -2.84
CA SER A 363 8.13 -9.08 -1.60
C SER A 363 9.65 -9.11 -1.84
N ASP A 364 10.17 -8.41 -2.86
CA ASP A 364 11.61 -8.34 -3.12
C ASP A 364 12.33 -7.20 -2.37
N GLY A 365 11.59 -6.39 -1.60
CA GLY A 365 12.08 -5.25 -0.86
C GLY A 365 12.34 -4.01 -1.72
N PHE A 366 11.80 -3.96 -2.95
CA PHE A 366 12.01 -2.85 -3.85
C PHE A 366 10.75 -2.01 -4.08
N LEU A 367 10.99 -0.72 -4.27
CA LEU A 367 10.00 0.27 -4.68
C LEU A 367 10.34 0.73 -6.10
N HIS A 368 9.37 0.64 -6.99
CA HIS A 368 9.46 1.04 -8.39
C HIS A 368 9.01 2.49 -8.55
N LEU A 369 9.95 3.40 -8.84
CA LEU A 369 9.70 4.80 -9.17
C LEU A 369 9.42 4.96 -10.66
N ILE A 370 8.35 5.67 -11.01
CA ILE A 370 7.99 6.02 -12.38
C ILE A 370 7.79 7.53 -12.42
N LEU A 371 8.62 8.23 -13.18
CA LEU A 371 8.53 9.68 -13.38
C LEU A 371 8.12 9.95 -14.82
N ILE A 372 6.95 10.54 -15.02
CA ILE A 372 6.45 10.89 -16.35
C ILE A 372 6.58 12.40 -16.50
N LYS A 373 7.61 12.81 -17.24
CA LYS A 373 7.90 14.21 -17.54
C LYS A 373 6.85 14.83 -18.45
N ASP A 374 6.78 16.15 -18.43
CA ASP A 374 5.91 16.91 -19.31
C ASP A 374 6.13 16.54 -20.79
N CYS A 375 5.05 16.22 -21.49
CA CYS A 375 5.06 15.79 -22.88
C CYS A 375 3.75 16.16 -23.58
N SER A 376 3.71 16.09 -24.91
CA SER A 376 2.50 16.45 -25.66
C SER A 376 1.36 15.44 -25.43
N ARG A 377 0.11 15.92 -25.49
CA ARG A 377 -1.09 15.08 -25.31
C ARG A 377 -1.10 13.79 -26.16
N PRO A 378 -0.72 13.80 -27.47
CA PRO A 378 -0.67 12.57 -28.25
C PRO A 378 0.38 11.57 -27.74
N LYS A 379 1.55 12.06 -27.29
CA LYS A 379 2.59 11.21 -26.69
C LYS A 379 2.10 10.59 -25.39
N TYR A 380 1.43 11.38 -24.55
CA TYR A 380 0.89 10.88 -23.28
C TYR A 380 -0.26 9.90 -23.50
N LEU A 381 -1.15 10.16 -24.45
CA LEU A 381 -2.19 9.22 -24.84
C LEU A 381 -1.60 7.90 -25.34
N TRP A 382 -0.55 7.96 -26.16
CA TRP A 382 0.15 6.77 -26.61
C TRP A 382 0.72 5.97 -25.43
N HIS A 383 1.35 6.64 -24.47
CA HIS A 383 1.79 5.99 -23.23
C HIS A 383 0.64 5.33 -22.45
N LEU A 384 -0.51 5.99 -22.30
CA LEU A 384 -1.69 5.41 -21.64
C LEU A 384 -2.25 4.20 -22.41
N THR A 385 -2.23 4.23 -23.75
CA THR A 385 -2.64 3.08 -24.56
C THR A 385 -1.68 1.90 -24.45
N GLU A 386 -0.37 2.15 -24.33
CA GLU A 386 0.61 1.09 -24.06
C GLU A 386 0.40 0.48 -22.67
N LEU A 387 0.00 1.27 -21.67
CA LEU A 387 -0.35 0.75 -20.35
C LEU A 387 -1.61 -0.13 -20.36
N ALA A 388 -2.61 0.24 -21.18
CA ALA A 388 -3.86 -0.51 -21.30
C ALA A 388 -3.74 -1.78 -22.15
N LYS A 389 -2.66 -1.91 -22.91
CA LYS A 389 -2.43 -3.03 -23.83
C LYS A 389 -1.64 -4.15 -23.15
N LYS A 390 -2.12 -5.38 -23.30
CA LYS A 390 -1.34 -6.57 -22.92
C LYS A 390 -0.11 -6.72 -23.81
N GLY A 391 1.06 -6.88 -23.21
CA GLY A 391 2.36 -6.87 -23.85
C GLY A 391 2.86 -5.47 -24.24
N GLY A 392 2.23 -4.41 -23.74
CA GLY A 392 2.68 -3.03 -23.97
C GLY A 392 3.95 -2.69 -23.21
N GLU A 393 4.65 -1.64 -23.67
CA GLU A 393 5.91 -1.18 -23.05
C GLU A 393 5.77 0.27 -22.53
N PRO A 394 4.96 0.53 -21.49
CA PRO A 394 4.69 1.89 -21.00
C PRO A 394 5.96 2.60 -20.46
N LEU A 395 7.01 1.85 -20.12
CA LEU A 395 8.28 2.40 -19.64
C LEU A 395 9.25 2.77 -20.78
N ASN A 396 8.97 2.40 -22.02
CA ASN A 396 9.87 2.60 -23.17
C ASN A 396 9.59 3.91 -23.92
N PHE A 397 9.51 5.02 -23.18
CA PHE A 397 9.29 6.36 -23.72
C PHE A 397 10.35 7.33 -23.21
N GLU A 398 10.81 8.27 -24.05
CA GLU A 398 11.85 9.25 -23.69
C GLU A 398 11.47 10.14 -22.51
N PHE A 399 10.17 10.41 -22.34
CA PHE A 399 9.64 11.22 -21.24
C PHE A 399 9.30 10.41 -19.99
N VAL A 400 9.59 9.10 -19.97
CA VAL A 400 9.35 8.21 -18.81
C VAL A 400 10.69 7.79 -18.23
N GLU A 401 10.94 8.15 -16.97
CA GLU A 401 12.08 7.67 -16.21
C GLU A 401 11.64 6.61 -15.21
N TYR A 402 12.39 5.52 -15.11
CA TYR A 402 12.07 4.39 -14.26
C TYR A 402 13.28 4.02 -13.39
N HIS A 403 13.05 3.89 -12.08
CA HIS A 403 14.09 3.52 -11.12
C HIS A 403 13.59 2.45 -10.14
N LYS A 404 14.36 1.38 -9.97
CA LYS A 404 14.13 0.35 -8.95
C LYS A 404 15.00 0.65 -7.73
N THR A 405 14.39 0.91 -6.58
CA THR A 405 15.07 1.48 -5.39
C THR A 405 14.72 0.71 -4.12
N ARG A 406 15.60 0.63 -3.11
CA ARG A 406 15.38 -0.22 -1.92
C ARG A 406 14.78 0.46 -0.70
N ALA A 407 14.92 1.77 -0.48
CA ALA A 407 14.54 2.25 0.86
C ALA A 407 14.04 3.68 0.99
N ARG A 408 14.47 4.68 0.21
CA ARG A 408 14.14 6.07 0.56
C ARG A 408 13.89 6.98 -0.64
N LYS A 409 12.84 7.78 -0.54
CA LYS A 409 12.46 8.81 -1.53
C LYS A 409 11.92 10.05 -0.82
N SER A 410 12.23 11.21 -1.38
CA SER A 410 11.67 12.49 -0.97
C SER A 410 11.13 13.22 -2.19
N LEU A 411 9.93 13.79 -2.06
CA LEU A 411 9.29 14.62 -3.07
C LEU A 411 9.08 16.00 -2.46
N GLN A 412 9.65 17.03 -3.09
CA GLN A 412 9.40 18.42 -2.75
C GLN A 412 8.64 19.10 -3.90
N ARG A 413 7.51 19.73 -3.54
CA ARG A 413 6.71 20.56 -4.45
C ARG A 413 7.24 21.99 -4.41
N PHE A 414 7.23 22.66 -5.55
CA PHE A 414 7.49 24.09 -5.68
C PHE A 414 6.22 24.83 -6.12
#